data_AF-A0A9E2RID4-F1
#
_entry.id   AF-A0A9E2RID4-F1
#
_cell.length_a   1.000
_cell.length_b   1.000
_cell.length_c   1.000
_cell.angle_alpha   90.00
_cell.angle_beta   90.00
_cell.angle_gamma   90.00
#
_symmetry.space_group_name_H-M   'P 1'
#
loop_
_entity.id
_entity.type
_entity.pdbx_description
1 polymer ?
#
loop_
_entity_poly.entity_id
_entity_poly.type
_entity_poly.pdbx_seq_one_letter_code
_entity_poly.pdbx_strand_id
1 'polypeptide(L)'
;MYLQKKGHVPKQAHVGIPKGQCEEEHSRRGFSGPSSHLYRTHPPTDWVRIDGPLRPRAFVCATLPTQDERSADARPVEILRSHDARVFLSRRAETTPYFVRNADGDEIYFVHRGSGRFETDYGQLPYEPGDYVVIPKGTTY
;
A
#
# COMPACT_ATOMS: atom_id res chain seq x y z
N MET A 1 -8.65 10.64 28.14
CA MET A 1 -7.19 10.54 27.90
C MET A 1 -6.67 11.96 27.78
N TYR A 2 -5.78 12.40 28.68
CA TYR A 2 -5.30 13.78 28.66
C TYR A 2 -4.07 13.88 27.75
N LEU A 3 -4.14 14.77 26.76
CA LEU A 3 -3.01 15.07 25.90
C LEU A 3 -1.98 15.85 26.72
N GLN A 4 -0.82 15.26 26.97
CA GLN A 4 0.30 15.94 27.61
C GLN A 4 1.13 16.64 26.53
N LYS A 5 1.42 17.92 26.73
CA LYS A 5 2.25 18.74 25.84
C LYS A 5 3.41 19.35 26.61
N LYS A 6 4.62 19.32 26.05
CA LYS A 6 5.81 19.93 26.64
C LYS A 6 6.70 20.50 25.55
N GLY A 7 7.20 21.72 25.76
CA GLY A 7 8.10 22.39 24.81
C GLY A 7 7.36 23.09 23.66
N HIS A 8 8.09 23.32 22.56
CA HIS A 8 7.56 23.98 21.37
C HIS A 8 6.92 22.95 20.42
N VAL A 9 5.60 22.78 20.54
CA VAL A 9 4.82 21.80 19.78
C VAL A 9 3.63 22.48 19.09
N PRO A 10 3.19 22.01 17.91
CA PRO A 10 2.02 22.53 17.25
C PRO A 10 0.73 22.20 18.02
N LYS A 11 -0.35 22.86 17.61
CA LYS A 11 -1.68 22.61 18.19
C LYS A 11 -2.23 21.24 17.80
N GLN A 12 -1.93 20.81 16.57
CA GLN A 12 -2.40 19.58 15.93
C GLN A 12 -1.20 18.84 15.33
N ALA A 13 -1.15 17.51 15.48
CA ALA A 13 -0.13 16.66 14.85
C ALA A 13 -0.22 16.72 13.31
N HIS A 14 0.89 16.45 12.62
CA HIS A 14 1.01 16.49 11.15
C HIS A 14 0.78 17.85 10.49
N VAL A 15 0.42 18.88 11.25
CA VAL A 15 0.08 20.22 10.76
C VAL A 15 0.92 21.26 11.49
N GLY A 16 1.51 22.18 10.75
CA GLY A 16 2.29 23.28 11.34
C GLY A 16 3.54 22.80 12.08
N ILE A 17 4.22 21.78 11.54
CA ILE A 17 5.51 21.31 12.04
C ILE A 17 6.45 22.52 12.18
N PRO A 18 7.04 22.75 13.37
CA PRO A 18 7.92 23.88 13.59
C PRO A 18 9.05 23.95 12.55
N LYS A 19 9.35 25.16 12.06
CA LYS A 19 10.38 25.36 11.03
C LYS A 19 11.72 24.79 11.48
N GLY A 20 12.37 24.02 10.60
CA GLY A 20 13.65 23.36 10.89
C GLY A 20 13.53 22.11 11.77
N GLN A 21 12.32 21.62 12.01
CA GLN A 21 12.08 20.36 12.69
C GLN A 21 11.34 19.37 11.77
N CYS A 22 11.45 18.10 12.10
CA CYS A 22 10.66 17.00 11.55
C CYS A 22 9.83 16.37 12.65
N GLU A 23 8.66 15.85 12.29
CA GLU A 23 7.82 15.08 13.20
C GLU A 23 8.16 13.59 13.14
N GLU A 24 8.17 12.93 14.29
CA GLU A 24 8.22 11.48 14.44
C GLU A 24 7.01 11.03 15.28
N GLU A 25 6.25 10.07 14.77
CA GLU A 25 5.14 9.46 15.50
C GLU A 25 5.57 8.12 16.11
N HIS A 26 5.37 7.98 17.42
CA HIS A 26 5.55 6.72 18.16
C HIS A 26 4.20 6.19 18.60
N SER A 27 3.79 5.06 18.03
CA SER A 27 2.50 4.43 18.30
C SER A 27 2.64 3.00 18.80
N ARG A 28 1.84 2.61 19.80
CA ARG A 28 1.96 1.29 20.45
C ARG A 28 1.29 0.15 19.70
N ARG A 29 0.39 0.42 18.75
CA ARG A 29 -0.33 -0.61 17.96
C ARG A 29 -0.52 -0.16 16.50
N GLY A 30 0.58 0.25 15.87
CA GLY A 30 0.56 0.79 14.51
C GLY A 30 -0.33 2.03 14.45
N PHE A 31 -1.42 1.97 13.69
CA PHE A 31 -2.37 3.09 13.52
C PHE A 31 -3.47 3.16 14.59
N SER A 32 -3.35 2.39 15.69
CA SER A 32 -4.35 2.36 16.75
C SER A 32 -3.73 2.53 18.15
N GLY A 33 -4.53 3.04 19.09
CA GLY A 33 -4.13 3.18 20.49
C GLY A 33 -3.29 4.43 20.80
N PRO A 34 -2.58 4.44 21.96
CA PRO A 34 -1.79 5.59 22.37
C PRO A 34 -0.64 5.86 21.41
N SER A 35 -0.49 7.15 21.04
CA SER A 35 0.62 7.67 20.26
C SER A 35 1.29 8.84 20.97
N SER A 36 2.52 9.15 20.57
CA SER A 36 3.26 10.35 20.93
C SER A 36 3.88 10.96 19.68
N HIS A 37 3.76 12.28 19.54
CA HIS A 37 4.36 13.03 18.43
C HIS A 37 5.58 13.78 18.97
N LEU A 38 6.76 13.42 18.47
CA LEU A 38 8.04 13.99 18.82
C LEU A 38 8.46 14.94 17.70
N TYR A 39 9.00 16.11 18.05
CA TYR A 39 9.51 17.07 17.08
C TYR A 39 11.03 17.15 17.26
N ARG A 40 11.77 16.83 16.19
CA ARG A 40 13.22 16.69 16.20
C ARG A 40 13.87 17.63 15.20
N THR A 41 15.10 18.03 15.45
CA THR A 41 15.88 18.82 14.49
C THR A 41 16.43 18.00 13.32
N HIS A 42 16.57 16.68 13.50
CA HIS A 42 17.04 15.74 12.48
C HIS A 42 16.05 14.58 12.32
N PRO A 43 15.77 14.14 11.09
CA PRO A 43 14.92 12.98 10.84
C PRO A 43 15.49 11.73 11.51
N PRO A 44 14.66 10.94 12.22
CA PRO A 44 15.10 9.65 12.76
C PRO A 44 15.45 8.65 11.64
N THR A 45 15.05 8.95 10.40
CA THR A 45 15.34 8.17 9.20
C THR A 45 16.64 8.58 8.51
N ASP A 46 17.42 9.51 9.05
CA ASP A 46 18.73 9.91 8.50
C ASP A 46 19.84 9.00 9.06
N TRP A 47 19.72 7.70 8.80
CA TRP A 47 20.68 6.70 9.29
C TRP A 47 22.01 6.78 8.53
N VAL A 48 23.12 6.78 9.28
CA VAL A 48 24.47 6.75 8.69
C VAL A 48 24.89 5.32 8.31
N ARG A 49 24.41 4.31 9.04
CA ARG A 49 24.72 2.90 8.82
C ARG A 49 23.62 2.00 9.36
N ILE A 50 23.23 0.98 8.58
CA ILE A 50 22.33 -0.10 9.00
C ILE A 50 22.94 -1.43 8.56
N ASP A 51 23.07 -2.38 9.48
CA ASP A 51 23.59 -3.71 9.23
C ASP A 51 22.55 -4.79 9.52
N GLY A 52 22.75 -5.96 8.93
CA GLY A 52 21.90 -7.13 9.14
C GLY A 52 20.77 -7.30 8.12
N PRO A 53 19.99 -8.39 8.28
CA PRO A 53 19.03 -8.84 7.28
C PRO A 53 17.83 -7.89 7.11
N LEU A 54 17.53 -7.08 8.12
CA LEU A 54 16.37 -6.18 8.16
C LEU A 54 16.65 -4.77 7.61
N ARG A 55 17.81 -4.55 6.99
CA ARG A 55 18.11 -3.26 6.36
C ARG A 55 17.04 -2.91 5.30
N PRO A 56 16.58 -1.65 5.23
CA PRO A 56 15.64 -1.22 4.20
C PRO A 56 16.15 -1.57 2.81
N ARG A 57 15.25 -2.04 1.94
CA ARG A 57 15.54 -2.30 0.53
C ARG A 57 14.61 -1.45 -0.32
N ALA A 58 15.19 -0.67 -1.21
CA ALA A 58 14.42 0.00 -2.25
C ALA A 58 14.27 -0.97 -3.44
N PHE A 59 13.03 -1.28 -3.80
CA PHE A 59 12.73 -2.09 -4.99
C PHE A 59 12.26 -1.17 -6.10
N VAL A 60 12.92 -1.24 -7.26
CA VAL A 60 12.51 -0.48 -8.45
C VAL A 60 11.39 -1.24 -9.17
N CYS A 61 10.20 -1.23 -8.57
CA CYS A 61 9.04 -1.97 -9.11
C CYS A 61 8.61 -1.45 -10.50
N ALA A 62 8.92 -0.20 -10.81
CA ALA A 62 8.61 0.43 -12.10
C ALA A 62 9.23 -0.29 -13.30
N THR A 63 10.36 -1.00 -13.12
CA THR A 63 11.06 -1.72 -14.19
C THR A 63 10.92 -3.25 -14.07
N LEU A 64 10.16 -3.75 -13.10
CA LEU A 64 9.92 -5.18 -12.97
C LEU A 64 9.10 -5.68 -14.17
N PRO A 65 9.60 -6.68 -14.93
CA PRO A 65 8.83 -7.26 -16.02
C PRO A 65 7.61 -7.99 -15.47
N THR A 66 6.45 -7.79 -16.11
CA THR A 66 5.21 -8.51 -15.76
C THR A 66 4.71 -9.25 -16.98
N GLN A 67 4.47 -10.55 -16.84
CA GLN A 67 4.09 -11.40 -17.98
C GLN A 67 2.69 -11.03 -18.52
N ASP A 68 1.82 -10.55 -17.63
CA ASP A 68 0.47 -10.09 -17.95
C ASP A 68 0.42 -8.83 -18.85
N GLU A 69 1.55 -8.15 -19.04
CA GLU A 69 1.69 -7.07 -20.02
C GLU A 69 1.69 -7.59 -21.47
N ARG A 70 2.09 -8.86 -21.67
CA ARG A 70 2.29 -9.45 -23.00
C ARG A 70 1.37 -10.63 -23.30
N SER A 71 0.72 -11.19 -22.28
CA SER A 71 -0.12 -12.38 -22.41
C SER A 71 -1.37 -12.23 -21.55
N ALA A 72 -2.54 -12.29 -22.18
CA ALA A 72 -3.83 -12.11 -21.52
C ALA A 72 -4.13 -13.18 -20.45
N ASP A 73 -3.50 -14.35 -20.52
CA ASP A 73 -3.63 -15.46 -19.57
C ASP A 73 -2.58 -15.46 -18.45
N ALA A 74 -1.60 -14.55 -18.50
CA ALA A 74 -0.56 -14.50 -17.49
C ALA A 74 -1.07 -13.87 -16.18
N ARG A 75 -0.44 -14.30 -15.08
CA ARG A 75 -0.69 -13.80 -13.72
C ARG A 75 0.21 -12.58 -13.42
N PRO A 76 -0.23 -11.69 -12.51
CA PRO A 76 0.62 -10.59 -12.05
C PRO A 76 1.81 -11.11 -11.23
N VAL A 77 2.84 -10.28 -11.04
CA VAL A 77 4.05 -10.66 -10.29
C VAL A 77 3.89 -10.37 -8.80
N GLU A 78 4.18 -11.35 -7.94
CA GLU A 78 4.22 -11.14 -6.47
C GLU A 78 5.47 -10.31 -6.11
N ILE A 79 5.28 -9.20 -5.40
CA ILE A 79 6.37 -8.29 -4.99
C ILE A 79 6.60 -8.26 -3.48
N LEU A 80 5.58 -8.54 -2.67
CA LEU A 80 5.68 -8.63 -1.21
C LEU A 80 4.76 -9.73 -0.70
N ARG A 81 5.17 -10.39 0.39
CA ARG A 81 4.39 -11.43 1.04
C ARG A 81 4.61 -11.40 2.55
N SER A 82 3.53 -11.56 3.29
CA SER A 82 3.51 -11.88 4.72
C SER A 82 2.64 -13.12 4.97
N HIS A 83 2.39 -13.43 6.24
CA HIS A 83 1.41 -14.45 6.62
C HIS A 83 -0.02 -14.03 6.23
N ASP A 84 -0.31 -12.74 6.29
CA ASP A 84 -1.67 -12.21 6.19
C ASP A 84 -2.01 -11.62 4.81
N ALA A 85 -1.00 -11.21 4.04
CA ALA A 85 -1.21 -10.53 2.77
C ALA A 85 -0.13 -10.84 1.73
N ARG A 86 -0.52 -10.73 0.46
CA ARG A 86 0.37 -10.73 -0.70
C ARG A 86 0.09 -9.48 -1.51
N VAL A 87 1.15 -8.85 -2.03
CA VAL A 87 1.03 -7.69 -2.90
C VAL A 87 1.57 -8.07 -4.26
N PHE A 88 0.77 -7.80 -5.28
CA PHE A 88 1.09 -8.10 -6.67
C PHE A 88 1.21 -6.81 -7.48
N LEU A 89 2.03 -6.85 -8.53
CA LEU A 89 2.11 -5.83 -9.55
C LEU A 89 1.59 -6.40 -10.87
N SER A 90 0.56 -5.75 -11.43
CA SER A 90 -0.01 -6.07 -12.73
C SER A 90 0.25 -4.93 -13.70
N ARG A 91 0.54 -5.26 -14.97
CA ARG A 91 0.46 -4.31 -16.10
C ARG A 91 -0.38 -4.89 -17.22
N ARG A 92 -1.47 -5.58 -16.86
CA ARG A 92 -2.40 -6.19 -17.80
C ARG A 92 -2.78 -5.22 -18.92
N ALA A 93 -2.45 -5.58 -20.15
CA ALA A 93 -2.74 -4.80 -21.35
C ALA A 93 -4.02 -5.26 -22.07
N GLU A 94 -4.43 -6.51 -21.84
CA GLU A 94 -5.56 -7.15 -22.52
C GLU A 94 -6.53 -7.81 -21.54
N THR A 95 -7.80 -7.89 -21.93
CA THR A 95 -8.86 -8.57 -21.18
C THR A 95 -8.51 -10.05 -20.97
N THR A 96 -8.72 -10.56 -19.76
CA THR A 96 -8.56 -11.98 -19.46
C THR A 96 -9.52 -12.83 -20.31
N PRO A 97 -9.06 -13.95 -20.90
CA PRO A 97 -9.92 -14.82 -21.71
C PRO A 97 -10.74 -15.82 -20.87
N TYR A 98 -10.75 -15.67 -19.55
CA TYR A 98 -11.43 -16.52 -18.59
C TYR A 98 -11.82 -15.73 -17.35
N PHE A 99 -12.75 -16.30 -16.58
CA PHE A 99 -13.10 -15.82 -15.25
C PHE A 99 -12.23 -16.48 -14.18
N VAL A 100 -11.99 -15.77 -13.08
CA VAL A 100 -11.22 -16.20 -11.92
C VAL A 100 -12.13 -16.25 -10.70
N ARG A 101 -11.92 -17.25 -9.84
CA ARG A 101 -12.51 -17.29 -8.50
C ARG A 101 -11.40 -17.56 -7.49
N ASN A 102 -11.07 -16.57 -6.66
CA ASN A 102 -10.07 -16.71 -5.61
C ASN A 102 -10.71 -17.26 -4.33
N ALA A 103 -10.26 -18.43 -3.87
CA ALA A 103 -10.74 -19.09 -2.66
C ALA A 103 -9.80 -18.93 -1.46
N ASP A 104 -8.70 -18.19 -1.60
CA ASP A 104 -7.73 -17.99 -0.52
C ASP A 104 -8.11 -16.79 0.34
N GLY A 105 -8.43 -15.64 -0.27
CA GLY A 105 -8.74 -14.39 0.44
C GLY A 105 -9.47 -13.37 -0.44
N ASP A 106 -9.80 -12.23 0.16
CA ASP A 106 -10.33 -11.07 -0.56
C ASP A 106 -9.21 -10.43 -1.40
N GLU A 107 -9.55 -9.90 -2.56
CA GLU A 107 -8.63 -9.21 -3.44
C GLU A 107 -8.94 -7.71 -3.47
N ILE A 108 -7.89 -6.89 -3.39
CA ILE A 108 -8.01 -5.44 -3.47
C ILE A 108 -7.10 -4.97 -4.61
N TYR A 109 -7.71 -4.39 -5.63
CA TYR A 109 -7.03 -3.80 -6.77
C TYR A 109 -6.98 -2.29 -6.60
N PHE A 110 -5.78 -1.72 -6.54
CA PHE A 110 -5.60 -0.28 -6.69
C PHE A 110 -5.23 0.04 -8.14
N VAL A 111 -6.07 0.83 -8.82
CA VAL A 111 -5.89 1.16 -10.23
C VAL A 111 -4.97 2.36 -10.36
N HIS A 112 -3.70 2.12 -10.71
CA HIS A 112 -2.74 3.20 -10.90
C HIS A 112 -2.85 3.89 -12.27
N ARG A 113 -3.18 3.13 -13.34
CA ARG A 113 -3.36 3.63 -14.71
C ARG A 113 -4.36 2.74 -15.48
N GLY A 114 -4.98 3.32 -16.50
CA GLY A 114 -5.95 2.63 -17.36
C GLY A 114 -7.37 2.64 -16.80
N SER A 115 -8.32 2.16 -17.59
CA SER A 115 -9.72 2.00 -17.23
C SER A 115 -10.26 0.71 -17.84
N GLY A 116 -11.38 0.23 -17.32
CA GLY A 116 -11.98 -1.02 -17.76
C GLY A 116 -13.18 -1.39 -16.92
N ARG A 117 -13.49 -2.68 -16.86
CA ARG A 117 -14.53 -3.22 -15.98
C ARG A 117 -14.14 -4.61 -15.48
N PHE A 118 -14.58 -4.93 -14.27
CA PHE A 118 -14.69 -6.31 -13.80
C PHE A 118 -16.08 -6.84 -14.15
N GLU A 119 -16.16 -8.05 -14.68
CA GLU A 119 -17.43 -8.74 -14.96
C GLU A 119 -17.62 -9.82 -13.91
N THR A 120 -18.48 -9.58 -12.93
CA THR A 120 -18.58 -10.43 -11.74
C THR A 120 -19.90 -11.19 -11.67
N ASP A 121 -19.98 -12.17 -10.75
CA ASP A 121 -21.23 -12.80 -10.32
C ASP A 121 -22.33 -11.79 -9.93
N TYR A 122 -21.95 -10.55 -9.56
CA TYR A 122 -22.86 -9.48 -9.14
C TYR A 122 -23.08 -8.39 -10.20
N GLY A 123 -22.57 -8.59 -11.42
CA GLY A 123 -22.68 -7.64 -12.52
C GLY A 123 -21.36 -6.94 -12.84
N GLN A 124 -21.46 -5.87 -13.62
CA GLN A 124 -20.30 -5.13 -14.14
C GLN A 124 -19.90 -3.99 -13.22
N LEU A 125 -18.61 -3.92 -12.91
CA LEU A 125 -18.02 -2.87 -12.10
C LEU A 125 -16.96 -2.12 -12.92
N PRO A 126 -17.27 -0.94 -13.49
CA PRO A 126 -16.28 -0.13 -14.18
C PRO A 126 -15.26 0.44 -13.19
N TYR A 127 -14.05 0.71 -13.67
CA TYR A 127 -12.99 1.32 -12.86
C TYR A 127 -12.18 2.36 -13.65
N GLU A 128 -11.60 3.31 -12.93
CA GLU A 128 -10.69 4.35 -13.43
C GLU A 128 -9.49 4.58 -12.49
N PRO A 129 -8.46 5.36 -12.90
CA PRO A 129 -7.29 5.59 -12.06
C PRO A 129 -7.64 6.25 -10.72
N GLY A 130 -7.10 5.69 -9.64
CA GLY A 130 -7.38 6.12 -8.26
C GLY A 130 -8.38 5.24 -7.53
N ASP A 131 -9.10 4.37 -8.26
CA ASP A 131 -10.07 3.47 -7.65
C ASP A 131 -9.42 2.34 -6.86
N TYR A 132 -10.11 1.94 -5.80
CA TYR A 132 -9.92 0.66 -5.13
C TYR A 132 -11.10 -0.24 -5.47
N VAL A 133 -10.83 -1.36 -6.15
CA VAL A 133 -11.82 -2.40 -6.43
C VAL A 133 -11.61 -3.54 -5.44
N VAL A 134 -12.63 -3.83 -4.65
CA VAL A 134 -12.63 -4.94 -3.68
C VAL A 134 -13.44 -6.09 -4.26
N ILE A 135 -12.79 -7.24 -4.44
CA ILE A 135 -13.42 -8.48 -4.87
C ILE A 135 -13.43 -9.45 -3.67
N PRO A 136 -14.59 -9.71 -3.05
CA PRO A 136 -14.67 -10.66 -1.96
C PRO A 136 -14.28 -12.08 -2.38
N LYS A 137 -13.64 -12.80 -1.47
CA LYS A 137 -13.30 -14.21 -1.59
C LYS A 137 -14.48 -15.03 -2.09
N GLY A 138 -14.24 -15.86 -3.11
CA GLY A 138 -15.23 -16.73 -3.72
C GLY A 138 -16.08 -16.07 -4.80
N THR A 139 -15.95 -14.77 -5.06
CA THR A 139 -16.59 -14.10 -6.19
C THR A 139 -15.92 -14.54 -7.49
N THR A 140 -16.70 -14.93 -8.50
CA THR A 140 -16.20 -15.11 -9.88
C THR A 140 -16.14 -13.75 -10.56
N TYR A 141 -15.03 -13.43 -11.22
CA TYR A 141 -14.83 -12.18 -11.95
C TYR A 141 -13.89 -12.31 -13.15
#